data_AF-A0A914EC23-F1
#
_entry.id   AF-A0A914EC23-F1
#
_cell.length_a   1.000
_cell.length_b   1.000
_cell.length_c   1.000
_cell.angle_alpha   90.00
_cell.angle_beta   90.00
_cell.angle_gamma   90.00
#
_symmetry.space_group_name_H-M   'P 1'
#
loop_
_entity.id
_entity.type
_entity.pdbx_description
1 polymer ?
#
loop_
_entity_poly.entity_id
_entity_poly.type
_entity_poly.pdbx_seq_one_letter_code
_entity_poly.pdbx_strand_id
1 'polypeptide(L)'
;MEGNQTERTSDNVYNRFRKNNYKTVEKYLSWTIPSSIPTLYDTTFLRRLQYGFSVFYEEIKPKKEFKLMDRRDHDACSSFREKWDREYAKIFMHCKEFTNLQINDKILLYKNANYLFTTIERMYTSIECGSNEKNNYMLTYDNVVADLNHKESPNSINTYVEPFDRTKPLWISYRENLSKLLHKPMLNLRLTQFELVYILAQILWSTQDIKGLSPTTHDLANQMIDQISSELHDYYVNERRMYNYSPRLVKMITLIEGAKAIVNELQNVTLISQVYNIFDFKADLSELCDQF
;
A
#
# COMPACT_ATOMS: atom_id res chain seq x y z
N MET A 1 -10.18 -52.54 14.56
CA MET A 1 -10.29 -51.88 13.24
C MET A 1 -11.34 -50.80 13.37
N GLU A 2 -10.93 -49.61 13.82
CA GLU A 2 -11.75 -48.40 13.80
C GLU A 2 -10.80 -47.26 13.42
N GLY A 3 -10.95 -46.75 12.20
CA GLY A 3 -10.18 -45.64 11.68
C GLY A 3 -10.98 -44.37 11.82
N ASN A 4 -10.64 -43.56 12.82
CA ASN A 4 -11.07 -42.17 12.93
C ASN A 4 -10.41 -41.34 11.81
N GLN A 5 -11.18 -40.97 10.80
CA GLN A 5 -10.82 -39.86 9.91
C GLN A 5 -11.24 -38.54 10.59
N THR A 6 -10.26 -37.81 11.10
CA THR A 6 -10.42 -36.40 11.44
C THR A 6 -10.60 -35.58 10.16
N GLU A 7 -11.85 -35.30 9.79
CA GLU A 7 -12.20 -34.16 8.94
C GLU A 7 -11.76 -32.87 9.66
N ARG A 8 -10.62 -32.32 9.24
CA ARG A 8 -10.20 -30.97 9.67
C ARG A 8 -10.98 -29.95 8.86
N THR A 9 -11.87 -29.28 9.57
CA THR A 9 -12.54 -28.03 9.24
C THR A 9 -11.59 -26.96 8.65
N SER A 10 -11.49 -26.86 7.33
CA SER A 10 -10.87 -25.72 6.62
C SER A 10 -11.89 -24.62 6.26
N ASP A 11 -13.18 -24.89 6.37
CA ASP A 11 -14.25 -24.01 5.86
C ASP A 11 -14.64 -22.82 6.75
N ASN A 12 -14.10 -22.70 7.97
CA ASN A 12 -14.67 -21.79 8.98
C ASN A 12 -13.88 -20.47 9.20
N VAL A 13 -12.61 -20.41 8.81
CA VAL A 13 -11.78 -19.21 8.96
C VAL A 13 -11.91 -18.32 7.72
N TYR A 14 -11.82 -18.94 6.55
CA TYR A 14 -11.74 -18.28 5.26
C TYR A 14 -13.03 -17.56 4.81
N ASN A 15 -14.19 -18.20 5.00
CA ASN A 15 -15.49 -17.58 4.72
C ASN A 15 -15.84 -16.45 5.69
N ARG A 16 -15.23 -16.44 6.89
CA ARG A 16 -15.32 -15.34 7.85
C ARG A 16 -14.52 -14.11 7.40
N PHE A 17 -13.35 -14.31 6.77
CA PHE A 17 -12.53 -13.23 6.21
C PHE A 17 -13.25 -12.48 5.06
N ARG A 18 -13.87 -13.21 4.12
CA ARG A 18 -14.56 -12.65 2.93
C ARG A 18 -15.68 -11.64 3.23
N LYS A 19 -16.40 -11.79 4.35
CA LYS A 19 -17.54 -10.91 4.71
C LYS A 19 -17.17 -9.80 5.71
N ASN A 20 -16.00 -9.87 6.35
CA ASN A 20 -15.65 -8.98 7.45
C ASN A 20 -14.66 -7.87 7.07
N ASN A 21 -13.72 -8.04 6.14
CA ASN A 21 -12.68 -7.02 5.92
C ASN A 21 -13.24 -5.64 5.50
N TYR A 22 -14.27 -5.55 4.66
CA TYR A 22 -14.79 -4.24 4.21
C TYR A 22 -15.87 -3.63 5.10
N LYS A 23 -16.66 -4.46 5.81
CA LYS A 23 -17.46 -3.96 6.94
C LYS A 23 -16.57 -3.37 8.02
N THR A 24 -15.35 -3.90 8.16
CA THR A 24 -14.34 -3.40 9.07
C THR A 24 -13.70 -2.10 8.58
N VAL A 25 -13.40 -1.94 7.27
CA VAL A 25 -12.89 -0.66 6.71
C VAL A 25 -13.92 0.48 6.78
N GLU A 26 -15.20 0.22 6.49
CA GLU A 26 -16.27 1.22 6.58
C GLU A 26 -16.37 1.83 8.01
N LYS A 27 -16.20 0.99 9.03
CA LYS A 27 -16.10 1.41 10.43
C LYS A 27 -14.92 2.35 10.69
N TYR A 28 -13.82 2.22 9.95
CA TYR A 28 -12.66 3.10 10.09
C TYR A 28 -12.78 4.38 9.25
N LEU A 29 -13.46 4.33 8.11
CA LEU A 29 -13.77 5.51 7.28
C LEU A 29 -14.89 6.41 7.86
N SER A 30 -15.42 6.02 9.01
CA SER A 30 -16.31 6.80 9.86
C SER A 30 -15.63 7.27 11.16
N TRP A 31 -14.35 6.95 11.36
CA TRP A 31 -13.57 7.41 12.50
C TRP A 31 -13.35 8.94 12.43
N THR A 32 -13.47 9.61 13.56
CA THR A 32 -13.26 11.07 13.66
C THR A 32 -12.00 11.36 14.45
N ILE A 33 -11.28 12.41 14.04
CA ILE A 33 -10.12 12.91 14.79
C ILE A 33 -10.58 13.35 16.18
N PRO A 34 -9.90 12.94 17.27
CA PRO A 34 -10.17 13.48 18.60
C PRO A 34 -10.02 15.00 18.60
N SER A 35 -10.96 15.72 19.23
CA SER A 35 -11.02 17.19 19.28
C SER A 35 -9.82 17.85 19.99
N SER A 36 -8.88 17.05 20.50
CA SER A 36 -7.74 17.47 21.31
C SER A 36 -6.52 17.96 20.53
N ILE A 37 -6.59 18.12 19.21
CA ILE A 37 -5.49 18.68 18.40
C ILE A 37 -5.97 19.91 17.60
N PRO A 38 -6.17 21.07 18.25
CA PRO A 38 -6.68 22.29 17.63
C PRO A 38 -5.79 22.84 16.50
N THR A 39 -4.49 22.53 16.53
CA THR A 39 -3.49 23.03 15.57
C THR A 39 -3.65 22.45 14.16
N LEU A 40 -4.46 21.41 13.94
CA LEU A 40 -4.67 20.85 12.61
C LEU A 40 -5.69 21.65 11.77
N TYR A 41 -6.61 22.38 12.40
CA TYR A 41 -7.69 23.08 11.70
C TYR A 41 -7.19 24.22 10.79
N ASP A 42 -6.08 24.88 11.18
CA ASP A 42 -5.49 26.01 10.45
C ASP A 42 -4.28 25.63 9.58
N THR A 43 -3.94 24.34 9.52
CA THR A 43 -2.81 23.86 8.70
C THR A 43 -3.23 23.52 7.28
N THR A 44 -2.27 23.46 6.36
CA THR A 44 -2.54 23.08 4.96
C THR A 44 -2.84 21.58 4.85
N PHE A 45 -3.36 21.12 3.70
CA PHE A 45 -3.80 19.73 3.52
C PHE A 45 -2.64 18.73 3.71
N LEU A 46 -1.51 18.95 3.04
CA LEU A 46 -0.36 18.04 3.12
C LEU A 46 0.23 18.02 4.52
N ARG A 47 0.14 19.12 5.28
CA ARG A 47 0.59 19.16 6.67
C ARG A 47 -0.28 18.33 7.60
N ARG A 48 -1.61 18.36 7.43
CA ARG A 48 -2.51 17.46 8.17
C ARG A 48 -2.24 16.00 7.86
N LEU A 49 -2.09 15.68 6.57
CA LEU A 49 -1.80 14.31 6.14
C LEU A 49 -0.41 13.85 6.62
N GLN A 50 0.58 14.75 6.63
CA GLN A 50 1.91 14.49 7.17
C GLN A 50 1.87 14.21 8.66
N TYR A 51 1.09 14.97 9.42
CA TYR A 51 0.87 14.72 10.84
C TYR A 51 0.25 13.33 11.05
N GLY A 52 -0.84 13.02 10.36
CA GLY A 52 -1.49 11.70 10.44
C GLY A 52 -0.54 10.56 10.09
N PHE A 53 0.26 10.74 9.04
CA PHE A 53 1.30 9.77 8.67
C PHE A 53 2.40 9.66 9.74
N SER A 54 2.80 10.76 10.38
CA SER A 54 3.85 10.73 11.42
C SER A 54 3.39 9.97 12.66
N VAL A 55 2.17 10.24 13.14
CA VAL A 55 1.57 9.52 14.26
C VAL A 55 1.50 8.03 13.95
N PHE A 56 0.98 7.68 12.77
CA PHE A 56 0.96 6.31 12.29
C PHE A 56 2.36 5.70 12.27
N TYR A 57 3.30 6.35 11.60
CA TYR A 57 4.65 5.86 11.40
C TYR A 57 5.36 5.60 12.73
N GLU A 58 5.19 6.44 13.74
CA GLU A 58 5.76 6.21 15.08
C GLU A 58 5.18 4.97 15.77
N GLU A 59 3.89 4.71 15.65
CA GLU A 59 3.23 3.53 16.25
C GLU A 59 3.64 2.22 15.58
N ILE A 60 3.88 2.25 14.27
CA ILE A 60 4.01 1.06 13.43
C ILE A 60 5.41 0.83 12.87
N LYS A 61 6.35 1.78 13.06
CA LYS A 61 7.72 1.66 12.53
C LYS A 61 8.33 0.34 12.97
N PRO A 62 8.77 -0.50 12.02
CA PRO A 62 9.47 -1.73 12.37
C PRO A 62 10.74 -1.41 13.16
N LYS A 63 11.02 -2.22 14.18
CA LYS A 63 12.32 -2.18 14.87
C LYS A 63 13.41 -2.47 13.83
N LYS A 64 14.61 -1.89 14.03
CA LYS A 64 15.75 -2.04 13.09
C LYS A 64 16.24 -3.48 12.90
N GLU A 65 15.78 -4.41 13.74
CA GLU A 65 16.07 -5.83 13.62
C GLU A 65 15.04 -6.51 12.72
N PHE A 66 15.51 -6.97 11.57
CA PHE A 66 14.69 -7.66 10.60
C PHE A 66 14.90 -9.17 10.63
N LYS A 67 13.81 -9.89 10.31
CA LYS A 67 13.87 -11.30 9.99
C LYS A 67 13.73 -11.46 8.47
N LEU A 68 14.71 -12.12 7.84
CA LEU A 68 14.57 -12.50 6.44
C LEU A 68 13.43 -13.51 6.31
N MET A 69 12.54 -13.27 5.35
CA MET A 69 11.43 -14.17 5.06
C MET A 69 11.98 -15.46 4.45
N ASP A 70 11.83 -16.56 5.18
CA ASP A 70 12.16 -17.92 4.74
C ASP A 70 10.97 -18.61 4.08
N ARG A 71 9.79 -18.45 4.69
CA ARG A 71 8.50 -18.87 4.13
C ARG A 71 7.47 -17.75 4.26
N ARG A 72 6.63 -17.57 3.24
CA ARG A 72 5.47 -16.68 3.35
C ARG A 72 4.45 -17.27 4.32
N ASP A 73 4.27 -16.60 5.45
CA ASP A 73 3.20 -16.86 6.41
C ASP A 73 1.95 -16.09 5.97
N HIS A 74 0.97 -16.82 5.46
CA HIS A 74 -0.25 -16.20 4.93
C HIS A 74 -1.13 -15.62 6.03
N ASP A 75 -1.24 -16.29 7.18
CA ASP A 75 -2.08 -15.81 8.30
C ASP A 75 -1.48 -14.53 8.90
N ALA A 76 -0.14 -14.48 9.01
CA ALA A 76 0.56 -13.26 9.40
C ALA A 76 0.38 -12.13 8.37
N CYS A 77 0.50 -12.41 7.08
CA CYS A 77 0.24 -11.44 6.01
C CYS A 77 -1.18 -10.86 6.09
N SER A 78 -2.20 -11.71 6.23
CA SER A 78 -3.60 -11.28 6.29
C SER A 78 -3.91 -10.49 7.56
N SER A 79 -3.41 -10.94 8.72
CA SER A 79 -3.59 -10.23 10.00
C SER A 79 -2.91 -8.86 9.98
N PHE A 80 -1.72 -8.80 9.40
CA PHE A 80 -0.98 -7.56 9.18
C PHE A 80 -1.76 -6.62 8.26
N ARG A 81 -2.33 -7.13 7.17
CA ARG A 81 -3.10 -6.35 6.20
C ARG A 81 -4.33 -5.71 6.85
N GLU A 82 -5.10 -6.44 7.64
CA GLU A 82 -6.25 -5.89 8.36
C GLU A 82 -5.84 -4.77 9.33
N LYS A 83 -4.73 -4.98 10.07
CA LYS A 83 -4.16 -3.96 10.94
C LYS A 83 -3.77 -2.71 10.15
N TRP A 84 -3.10 -2.87 9.00
CA TRP A 84 -2.63 -1.76 8.17
C TRP A 84 -3.78 -1.00 7.49
N ASP A 85 -4.78 -1.72 6.97
CA ASP A 85 -5.93 -1.10 6.32
C ASP A 85 -6.70 -0.19 7.31
N ARG A 86 -6.80 -0.61 8.57
CA ARG A 86 -7.35 0.24 9.64
C ARG A 86 -6.56 1.53 9.81
N GLU A 87 -5.25 1.43 9.93
CA GLU A 87 -4.43 2.60 10.20
C GLU A 87 -4.34 3.54 9.00
N TYR A 88 -4.27 3.01 7.77
CA TYR A 88 -4.34 3.83 6.55
C TYR A 88 -5.65 4.57 6.41
N ALA A 89 -6.78 3.92 6.72
CA ALA A 89 -8.06 4.61 6.77
C ALA A 89 -8.02 5.79 7.75
N LYS A 90 -7.43 5.63 8.95
CA LYS A 90 -7.29 6.75 9.91
C LYS A 90 -6.43 7.89 9.37
N ILE A 91 -5.34 7.60 8.67
CA ILE A 91 -4.48 8.63 8.04
C ILE A 91 -5.32 9.54 7.13
N PHE A 92 -6.17 8.96 6.28
CA PHE A 92 -7.05 9.75 5.41
C PHE A 92 -8.11 10.53 6.18
N MET A 93 -8.57 10.00 7.32
CA MET A 93 -9.51 10.70 8.20
C MET A 93 -8.90 11.90 8.93
N HIS A 94 -7.58 12.13 8.84
CA HIS A 94 -6.97 13.40 9.24
C HIS A 94 -7.26 14.57 8.27
N CYS A 95 -7.83 14.28 7.09
CA CYS A 95 -8.13 15.28 6.06
C CYS A 95 -9.62 15.64 6.04
N LYS A 96 -9.96 16.89 6.38
CA LYS A 96 -11.35 17.37 6.42
C LYS A 96 -12.09 17.18 5.09
N GLU A 97 -11.38 17.36 3.98
CA GLU A 97 -11.93 17.25 2.62
C GLU A 97 -12.36 15.81 2.35
N PHE A 98 -11.56 14.84 2.79
CA PHE A 98 -11.90 13.42 2.70
C PHE A 98 -13.01 13.04 3.70
N THR A 99 -12.97 13.55 4.94
CA THR A 99 -13.98 13.21 5.96
C THR A 99 -15.39 13.66 5.58
N ASN A 100 -15.51 14.72 4.79
CA ASN A 100 -16.80 15.27 4.38
C ASN A 100 -17.46 14.53 3.21
N LEU A 101 -16.74 13.61 2.57
CA LEU A 101 -17.28 12.80 1.49
C LEU A 101 -18.36 11.82 1.97
N GLN A 102 -19.25 11.47 1.06
CA GLN A 102 -20.19 10.37 1.27
C GLN A 102 -19.42 9.05 1.47
N ILE A 103 -19.96 8.15 2.30
CA ILE A 103 -19.28 6.91 2.65
C ILE A 103 -18.95 6.05 1.43
N ASN A 104 -19.84 6.00 0.43
CA ASN A 104 -19.62 5.26 -0.81
C ASN A 104 -18.38 5.79 -1.57
N ASP A 105 -18.27 7.11 -1.72
CA ASP A 105 -17.13 7.73 -2.38
C ASP A 105 -15.83 7.51 -1.60
N LYS A 106 -15.87 7.60 -0.26
CA LYS A 106 -14.69 7.28 0.58
C LYS A 106 -14.21 5.85 0.35
N ILE A 107 -15.12 4.89 0.29
CA ILE A 107 -14.80 3.48 0.04
C ILE A 107 -14.18 3.32 -1.34
N LEU A 108 -14.73 3.94 -2.39
CA LEU A 108 -14.21 3.86 -3.74
C LEU A 108 -12.79 4.46 -3.84
N LEU A 109 -12.59 5.67 -3.30
CA LEU A 109 -11.27 6.32 -3.24
C LEU A 109 -10.26 5.46 -2.47
N TYR A 110 -10.65 4.96 -1.29
CA TYR A 110 -9.78 4.11 -0.48
C TYR A 110 -9.38 2.84 -1.24
N LYS A 111 -10.35 2.15 -1.85
CA LYS A 111 -10.10 0.91 -2.60
C LYS A 111 -9.11 1.15 -3.74
N ASN A 112 -9.31 2.22 -4.51
CA ASN A 112 -8.43 2.58 -5.62
C ASN A 112 -7.01 2.93 -5.15
N ALA A 113 -6.89 3.62 -4.02
CA ALA A 113 -5.59 4.08 -3.52
C ALA A 113 -4.81 3.04 -2.72
N ASN A 114 -5.47 2.11 -2.00
CA ASN A 114 -4.82 1.38 -0.91
C ASN A 114 -3.63 0.51 -1.36
N TYR A 115 -3.66 -0.09 -2.54
CA TYR A 115 -2.59 -0.99 -2.99
C TYR A 115 -1.37 -0.20 -3.42
N LEU A 116 -1.59 0.92 -4.12
CA LEU A 116 -0.53 1.86 -4.48
C LEU A 116 0.08 2.51 -3.24
N PHE A 117 -0.79 2.97 -2.32
CA PHE A 117 -0.40 3.53 -1.04
C PHE A 117 0.49 2.55 -0.27
N THR A 118 0.02 1.30 -0.10
CA THR A 118 0.78 0.24 0.60
C THR A 118 2.12 -0.01 -0.07
N THR A 119 2.15 -0.10 -1.40
CA THR A 119 3.37 -0.43 -2.14
C THR A 119 4.44 0.66 -1.95
N ILE A 120 4.06 1.93 -2.08
CA ILE A 120 4.98 3.06 -1.92
C ILE A 120 5.39 3.24 -0.45
N GLU A 121 4.44 3.21 0.48
CA GLU A 121 4.72 3.34 1.92
C GLU A 121 5.70 2.25 2.37
N ARG A 122 5.44 0.99 2.02
CA ARG A 122 6.29 -0.12 2.45
C ARG A 122 7.69 -0.01 1.88
N MET A 123 7.82 0.45 0.64
CA MET A 123 9.13 0.69 0.06
C MET A 123 9.88 1.82 0.78
N TYR A 124 9.21 2.94 1.04
CA TYR A 124 9.75 4.05 1.80
C TYR A 124 10.24 3.59 3.18
N THR A 125 9.38 2.90 3.93
CA THR A 125 9.67 2.41 5.27
C THR A 125 10.80 1.39 5.27
N SER A 126 10.92 0.57 4.22
CA SER A 126 12.03 -0.38 4.08
C SER A 126 13.37 0.34 3.97
N ILE A 127 13.43 1.40 3.17
CA ILE A 127 14.64 2.23 3.00
C ILE A 127 14.98 2.92 4.32
N GLU A 128 14.00 3.54 4.97
CA GLU A 128 14.20 4.22 6.26
C GLU A 128 14.68 3.30 7.39
N CYS A 129 14.31 2.03 7.33
CA CYS A 129 14.74 1.04 8.32
C CYS A 129 16.06 0.34 7.93
N GLY A 130 16.67 0.66 6.78
CA GLY A 130 18.04 0.26 6.44
C GLY A 130 18.22 -0.49 5.12
N SER A 131 17.16 -0.68 4.33
CA SER A 131 17.26 -1.20 2.97
C SER A 131 18.10 -0.29 2.08
N ASN A 132 19.01 -0.87 1.32
CA ASN A 132 19.99 -0.13 0.51
C ASN A 132 20.43 -0.95 -0.72
N GLU A 133 21.41 -0.46 -1.49
CA GLU A 133 21.88 -1.15 -2.70
C GLU A 133 22.44 -2.55 -2.44
N LYS A 134 23.07 -2.78 -1.27
CA LYS A 134 23.61 -4.09 -0.86
C LYS A 134 22.50 -4.97 -0.28
N ASN A 135 21.69 -4.38 0.59
CA ASN A 135 20.61 -5.04 1.31
C ASN A 135 19.27 -4.61 0.71
N ASN A 136 18.96 -5.14 -0.47
CA ASN A 136 17.80 -4.75 -1.26
C ASN A 136 16.53 -5.43 -0.75
N TYR A 137 16.03 -4.93 0.38
CA TYR A 137 14.95 -5.54 1.13
C TYR A 137 13.65 -4.75 1.01
N MET A 138 12.53 -5.46 1.00
CA MET A 138 11.19 -4.90 1.16
C MET A 138 10.50 -5.52 2.35
N LEU A 139 10.00 -4.70 3.25
CA LEU A 139 9.17 -5.11 4.37
C LEU A 139 7.85 -5.72 3.87
N THR A 140 7.56 -6.95 4.30
CA THR A 140 6.33 -7.67 3.94
C THR A 140 5.28 -7.49 5.03
N TYR A 141 5.52 -8.01 6.23
CA TYR A 141 4.66 -7.86 7.42
C TYR A 141 5.54 -7.70 8.68
N ASP A 142 5.08 -6.90 9.64
CA ASP A 142 5.80 -6.56 10.88
C ASP A 142 7.28 -6.21 10.61
N ASN A 143 8.23 -6.98 11.19
CA ASN A 143 9.67 -6.85 10.99
C ASN A 143 10.25 -7.91 10.03
N VAL A 144 9.40 -8.55 9.22
CA VAL A 144 9.81 -9.52 8.20
C VAL A 144 10.07 -8.81 6.87
N VAL A 145 11.20 -9.15 6.24
CA VAL A 145 11.62 -8.59 4.96
C VAL A 145 11.76 -9.66 3.88
N ALA A 146 11.34 -9.34 2.67
CA ALA A 146 11.68 -10.07 1.46
C ALA A 146 12.98 -9.51 0.87
N ASP A 147 13.91 -10.39 0.51
CA ASP A 147 15.08 -10.02 -0.28
C ASP A 147 14.72 -9.97 -1.77
N LEU A 148 14.81 -8.77 -2.35
CA LEU A 148 14.51 -8.51 -3.75
C LEU A 148 15.65 -8.95 -4.69
N ASN A 149 16.86 -9.18 -4.16
CA ASN A 149 17.97 -9.76 -4.91
C ASN A 149 17.92 -11.30 -4.93
N HIS A 150 17.15 -11.92 -4.03
CA HIS A 150 17.07 -13.37 -3.93
C HIS A 150 16.31 -13.95 -5.12
N LYS A 151 17.06 -14.63 -6.00
CA LYS A 151 16.55 -15.24 -7.24
C LYS A 151 15.70 -16.49 -7.00
N GLU A 152 15.82 -17.10 -5.84
CA GLU A 152 14.95 -18.18 -5.41
C GLU A 152 13.81 -17.60 -4.57
N SER A 153 12.59 -18.09 -4.75
CA SER A 153 11.49 -17.63 -3.92
C SER A 153 11.62 -18.23 -2.52
N PRO A 154 11.44 -17.47 -1.42
CA PRO A 154 11.13 -18.03 -0.11
C PRO A 154 9.74 -18.70 -0.06
N ASN A 155 9.28 -19.27 -1.18
CA ASN A 155 8.03 -20.01 -1.26
C ASN A 155 8.36 -21.49 -1.42
N SER A 156 9.02 -22.08 -0.42
CA SER A 156 8.84 -23.50 -0.16
C SER A 156 7.72 -23.64 0.87
N ILE A 157 6.48 -23.46 0.40
CA ILE A 157 5.46 -24.35 0.92
C ILE A 157 6.00 -25.74 0.58
N ASN A 158 6.23 -26.55 1.62
CA ASN A 158 6.54 -27.96 1.50
C ASN A 158 5.46 -28.64 0.67
N THR A 159 5.64 -28.61 -0.64
CA THR A 159 5.15 -29.51 -1.66
C THR A 159 5.75 -28.99 -2.96
N TYR A 160 6.73 -29.72 -3.49
CA TYR A 160 7.10 -29.64 -4.90
C TYR A 160 5.84 -30.00 -5.71
N VAL A 161 5.04 -29.01 -6.08
CA VAL A 161 3.95 -29.18 -7.04
C VAL A 161 4.37 -28.42 -8.30
N GLU A 162 4.53 -29.16 -9.39
CA GLU A 162 4.63 -28.72 -10.80
C GLU A 162 3.98 -27.34 -11.13
N PRO A 163 2.80 -26.97 -10.59
CA PRO A 163 2.19 -25.64 -10.72
C PRO A 163 3.06 -24.44 -10.32
N PHE A 164 3.89 -24.52 -9.26
CA PHE A 164 4.66 -23.35 -8.81
C PHE A 164 5.79 -22.98 -9.77
N ASP A 165 6.46 -23.97 -10.34
CA ASP A 165 7.54 -23.74 -11.32
C ASP A 165 7.04 -22.97 -12.55
N ARG A 166 5.75 -23.09 -12.89
CA ARG A 166 5.13 -22.37 -14.02
C ARG A 166 4.97 -20.87 -13.76
N THR A 167 4.84 -20.44 -12.51
CA THR A 167 4.70 -19.01 -12.15
C THR A 167 5.96 -18.40 -11.56
N LYS A 168 6.95 -19.22 -11.21
CA LYS A 168 8.25 -18.79 -10.69
C LYS A 168 8.90 -17.67 -11.52
N PRO A 169 8.94 -17.73 -12.87
CA PRO A 169 9.51 -16.64 -13.68
C PRO A 169 8.76 -15.31 -13.51
N LEU A 170 7.44 -15.36 -13.34
CA LEU A 170 6.60 -14.18 -13.14
C LEU A 170 6.89 -13.53 -11.78
N TRP A 171 7.03 -14.33 -10.72
CA TRP A 171 7.41 -13.84 -9.40
C TRP A 171 8.82 -13.24 -9.36
N ILE A 172 9.76 -13.78 -10.14
CA ILE A 172 11.11 -13.22 -10.30
C ILE A 172 11.03 -11.87 -11.03
N SER A 173 10.33 -11.80 -12.17
CA SER A 173 10.08 -10.55 -12.92
C SER A 173 9.49 -9.47 -12.02
N TYR A 174 8.45 -9.81 -11.27
CA TYR A 174 7.80 -8.89 -10.34
C TYR A 174 8.78 -8.29 -9.33
N ARG A 175 9.68 -9.09 -8.73
CA ARG A 175 10.68 -8.59 -7.78
C ARG A 175 11.74 -7.73 -8.44
N GLU A 176 12.21 -8.12 -9.62
CA GLU A 176 13.19 -7.35 -10.38
C GLU A 176 12.62 -5.98 -10.77
N ASN A 177 11.37 -5.94 -11.20
CA ASN A 177 10.67 -4.70 -11.51
C ASN A 177 10.44 -3.87 -10.24
N LEU A 178 10.07 -4.48 -9.12
CA LEU A 178 9.87 -3.77 -7.85
C LEU A 178 11.18 -3.10 -7.37
N SER A 179 12.30 -3.79 -7.53
CA SER A 179 13.64 -3.24 -7.30
C SER A 179 13.98 -2.09 -8.27
N LYS A 180 13.74 -2.29 -9.57
CA LYS A 180 14.12 -1.36 -10.64
C LYS A 180 13.26 -0.10 -10.69
N LEU A 181 11.95 -0.23 -10.53
CA LEU A 181 10.96 0.84 -10.74
C LEU A 181 10.65 1.60 -9.46
N LEU A 182 10.83 0.98 -8.29
CA LEU A 182 10.53 1.62 -7.00
C LEU A 182 11.73 1.72 -6.07
N HIS A 183 12.33 0.60 -5.65
CA HIS A 183 13.36 0.62 -4.62
C HIS A 183 14.55 1.52 -4.97
N LYS A 184 15.22 1.25 -6.10
CA LYS A 184 16.41 2.02 -6.52
C LYS A 184 16.07 3.49 -6.80
N PRO A 185 14.98 3.82 -7.53
CA PRO A 185 14.57 5.20 -7.70
C PRO A 185 14.28 5.93 -6.38
N MET A 186 13.58 5.30 -5.42
CA MET A 186 13.28 5.91 -4.11
C MET A 186 14.54 6.11 -3.28
N LEU A 187 15.46 5.13 -3.29
CA LEU A 187 16.75 5.22 -2.60
C LEU A 187 17.60 6.38 -3.13
N ASN A 188 17.64 6.55 -4.45
CA ASN A 188 18.35 7.65 -5.11
C ASN A 188 17.69 9.00 -4.86
N LEU A 189 16.35 9.04 -4.84
CA LEU A 189 15.60 10.27 -4.63
C LEU A 189 15.69 10.75 -3.19
N ARG A 190 15.81 9.83 -2.21
CA ARG A 190 15.78 10.12 -0.77
C ARG A 190 14.59 11.01 -0.45
N LEU A 191 13.41 10.45 -0.61
CA LEU A 191 12.16 11.16 -0.34
C LEU A 191 12.17 11.66 1.10
N THR A 192 11.73 12.90 1.29
CA THR A 192 11.30 13.36 2.61
C THR A 192 9.92 12.80 2.91
N GLN A 193 9.56 12.75 4.18
CA GLN A 193 8.21 12.38 4.59
C GLN A 193 7.14 13.30 3.97
N PHE A 194 7.43 14.60 3.79
CA PHE A 194 6.51 15.54 3.14
C PHE A 194 6.26 15.18 1.66
N GLU A 195 7.32 14.82 0.93
CA GLU A 195 7.23 14.37 -0.46
C GLU A 195 6.53 13.02 -0.60
N LEU A 196 6.75 12.10 0.36
CA LEU A 196 5.99 10.86 0.44
C LEU A 196 4.49 11.15 0.58
N VAL A 197 4.14 12.01 1.52
CA VAL A 197 2.74 12.40 1.77
C VAL A 197 2.11 13.07 0.55
N TYR A 198 2.86 13.89 -0.18
CA TYR A 198 2.42 14.42 -1.48
C TYR A 198 2.14 13.31 -2.49
N ILE A 199 3.03 12.32 -2.63
CA ILE A 199 2.82 11.17 -3.53
C ILE A 199 1.56 10.40 -3.15
N LEU A 200 1.35 10.15 -1.86
CA LEU A 200 0.18 9.42 -1.35
C LEU A 200 -1.13 10.21 -1.57
N ALA A 201 -1.09 11.54 -1.41
CA ALA A 201 -2.20 12.42 -1.73
C ALA A 201 -2.54 12.44 -3.22
N GLN A 202 -1.51 12.50 -4.09
CA GLN A 202 -1.68 12.41 -5.54
C GLN A 202 -2.38 11.11 -5.94
N ILE A 203 -1.99 9.98 -5.33
CA ILE A 203 -2.66 8.69 -5.56
C ILE A 203 -4.12 8.73 -5.11
N LEU A 204 -4.39 9.23 -3.90
CA LEU A 204 -5.74 9.29 -3.35
C LEU A 204 -6.71 10.09 -4.23
N TRP A 205 -6.26 11.24 -4.73
CA TRP A 205 -7.10 12.16 -5.51
C TRP A 205 -6.99 11.96 -7.02
N SER A 206 -6.26 10.94 -7.49
CA SER A 206 -6.28 10.52 -8.89
C SER A 206 -7.53 9.70 -9.19
N THR A 207 -8.63 10.36 -9.55
CA THR A 207 -9.97 9.73 -9.62
C THR A 207 -10.47 9.41 -11.02
N GLN A 208 -9.72 9.76 -12.07
CA GLN A 208 -10.19 9.74 -13.47
C GLN A 208 -10.77 8.38 -13.91
N ASP A 209 -10.21 7.27 -13.40
CA ASP A 209 -10.60 5.91 -13.79
C ASP A 209 -11.59 5.24 -12.81
N ILE A 210 -12.06 5.94 -11.77
CA ILE A 210 -12.89 5.35 -10.71
C ILE A 210 -14.37 5.35 -11.11
N LYS A 211 -14.88 4.18 -11.50
CA LYS A 211 -16.29 3.97 -11.82
C LYS A 211 -17.19 4.13 -10.57
N GLY A 212 -18.29 4.86 -10.72
CA GLY A 212 -19.31 5.02 -9.69
C GLY A 212 -19.04 6.10 -8.64
N LEU A 213 -17.96 6.86 -8.78
CA LEU A 213 -17.66 8.02 -7.94
C LEU A 213 -18.61 9.18 -8.30
N SER A 214 -19.08 9.93 -7.30
CA SER A 214 -19.99 11.06 -7.58
C SER A 214 -19.28 12.19 -8.36
N PRO A 215 -20.00 12.93 -9.23
CA PRO A 215 -19.44 14.07 -9.95
C PRO A 215 -18.84 15.13 -9.02
N THR A 216 -19.50 15.39 -7.89
CA THR A 216 -19.01 16.34 -6.88
C THR A 216 -17.67 15.92 -6.27
N THR A 217 -17.43 14.61 -6.14
CA THR A 217 -16.15 14.10 -5.62
C THR A 217 -15.06 14.14 -6.68
N HIS A 218 -15.38 13.98 -7.98
CA HIS A 218 -14.41 14.26 -9.05
C HIS A 218 -14.00 15.73 -9.07
N ASP A 219 -14.96 16.65 -8.94
CA ASP A 219 -14.66 18.09 -8.90
C ASP A 219 -13.79 18.46 -7.70
N LEU A 220 -14.11 17.92 -6.51
CA LEU A 220 -13.26 18.07 -5.33
C LEU A 220 -11.87 17.49 -5.56
N ALA A 221 -11.76 16.29 -6.13
CA ALA A 221 -10.47 15.67 -6.40
C ALA A 221 -9.57 16.53 -7.29
N ASN A 222 -10.13 17.14 -8.34
CA ASN A 222 -9.38 18.08 -9.20
C ASN A 222 -8.88 19.29 -8.41
N GLN A 223 -9.73 19.89 -7.57
CA GLN A 223 -9.33 21.00 -6.69
C GLN A 223 -8.22 20.57 -5.71
N MET A 224 -8.32 19.35 -5.19
CA MET A 224 -7.31 18.81 -4.27
C MET A 224 -5.96 18.60 -4.97
N ILE A 225 -5.94 18.14 -6.22
CA ILE A 225 -4.70 18.00 -7.01
C ILE A 225 -4.01 19.36 -7.20
N ASP A 226 -4.77 20.42 -7.49
CA ASP A 226 -4.23 21.78 -7.62
C ASP A 226 -3.70 22.31 -6.27
N GLN A 227 -4.44 22.07 -5.20
CA GLN A 227 -4.05 22.48 -3.86
C GLN A 227 -2.76 21.79 -3.40
N ILE A 228 -2.67 20.46 -3.50
CA ILE A 228 -1.45 19.74 -3.06
C ILE A 228 -0.24 20.07 -3.93
N SER A 229 -0.45 20.41 -5.21
CA SER A 229 0.62 20.89 -6.09
C SER A 229 1.14 22.26 -5.66
N SER A 230 0.24 23.16 -5.26
CA SER A 230 0.58 24.48 -4.73
C SER A 230 1.34 24.37 -3.40
N GLU A 231 0.86 23.51 -2.48
CA GLU A 231 1.54 23.27 -1.20
C GLU A 231 2.94 22.65 -1.39
N LEU A 232 3.11 21.75 -2.37
CA LEU A 232 4.42 21.22 -2.72
C LEU A 232 5.36 22.29 -3.28
N HIS A 233 4.85 23.19 -4.12
CA HIS A 233 5.63 24.34 -4.62
C HIS A 233 6.13 25.19 -3.45
N ASP A 234 5.25 25.55 -2.52
CA ASP A 234 5.61 26.34 -1.35
C ASP A 234 6.66 25.65 -0.47
N TYR A 235 6.51 24.34 -0.25
CA TYR A 235 7.51 23.53 0.45
C TYR A 235 8.90 23.65 -0.21
N TYR A 236 8.99 23.52 -1.53
CA TYR A 236 10.28 23.62 -2.21
C TYR A 236 10.85 25.03 -2.22
N VAL A 237 10.04 26.04 -2.56
CA VAL A 237 10.52 27.42 -2.74
C VAL A 237 10.79 28.12 -1.41
N ASN A 238 9.86 28.02 -0.46
CA ASN A 238 9.92 28.78 0.78
C ASN A 238 10.71 28.06 1.87
N GLU A 239 10.52 26.74 2.02
CA GLU A 239 11.18 25.99 3.10
C GLU A 239 12.52 25.39 2.68
N ARG A 240 12.56 24.73 1.52
CA ARG A 240 13.78 24.06 1.03
C ARG A 240 14.70 24.98 0.24
N ARG A 241 14.24 26.20 -0.10
CA ARG A 241 14.95 27.19 -0.93
C ARG A 241 15.47 26.58 -2.25
N MET A 242 14.68 25.68 -2.83
CA MET A 242 15.01 24.94 -4.04
C MET A 242 14.14 25.42 -5.20
N TYR A 243 14.70 26.26 -6.07
CA TYR A 243 13.95 26.82 -7.21
C TYR A 243 13.85 25.86 -8.41
N ASN A 244 14.84 24.99 -8.60
CA ASN A 244 14.87 24.02 -9.71
C ASN A 244 14.45 22.61 -9.23
N TYR A 245 13.26 22.50 -8.65
CA TYR A 245 12.74 21.22 -8.12
C TYR A 245 11.98 20.39 -9.18
N SER A 246 11.72 20.93 -10.38
CA SER A 246 10.97 20.25 -11.43
C SER A 246 11.51 18.86 -11.80
N PRO A 247 12.83 18.62 -11.92
CA PRO A 247 13.36 17.27 -12.16
C PRO A 247 13.05 16.29 -11.02
N ARG A 248 12.96 16.79 -9.79
CA ARG A 248 12.60 15.99 -8.61
C ARG A 248 11.12 15.63 -8.65
N LEU A 249 10.26 16.57 -9.03
CA LEU A 249 8.83 16.32 -9.24
C LEU A 249 8.59 15.26 -10.31
N VAL A 250 9.26 15.34 -11.47
CA VAL A 250 9.16 14.32 -12.53
C VAL A 250 9.50 12.94 -12.00
N LYS A 251 10.57 12.81 -11.19
CA LYS A 251 10.93 11.54 -10.56
C LYS A 251 9.85 11.03 -9.60
N MET A 252 9.20 11.90 -8.83
CA MET A 252 8.08 11.51 -7.96
C MET A 252 6.88 11.00 -8.76
N ILE A 253 6.54 11.64 -9.89
CA ILE A 253 5.48 11.15 -10.77
C ILE A 253 5.85 9.81 -11.40
N THR A 254 7.11 9.64 -11.82
CA THR A 254 7.61 8.34 -12.32
C THR A 254 7.52 7.23 -11.27
N LEU A 255 7.67 7.54 -9.97
CA LEU A 255 7.45 6.57 -8.89
C LEU A 255 5.98 6.11 -8.82
N ILE A 256 5.03 7.02 -8.99
CA ILE A 256 3.60 6.68 -9.01
C ILE A 256 3.30 5.74 -10.18
N GLU A 257 3.80 6.06 -11.37
CA GLU A 257 3.62 5.21 -12.55
C GLU A 257 4.32 3.85 -12.41
N GLY A 258 5.52 3.83 -11.81
CA GLY A 258 6.20 2.61 -11.42
C GLY A 258 5.36 1.76 -10.46
N ALA A 259 4.75 2.37 -9.44
CA ALA A 259 3.89 1.67 -8.50
C ALA A 259 2.65 1.08 -9.18
N LYS A 260 2.01 1.81 -10.11
CA LYS A 260 0.90 1.29 -10.92
C LYS A 260 1.30 0.06 -11.72
N ALA A 261 2.44 0.12 -12.39
CA ALA A 261 2.96 -1.03 -13.14
C ALA A 261 3.21 -2.26 -12.24
N ILE A 262 3.78 -2.04 -11.04
CA ILE A 262 4.03 -3.11 -10.07
C ILE A 262 2.73 -3.71 -9.51
N VAL A 263 1.74 -2.89 -9.18
CA VAL A 263 0.44 -3.38 -8.71
C VAL A 263 -0.27 -4.19 -9.80
N ASN A 264 -0.26 -3.70 -11.04
CA ASN A 264 -0.83 -4.44 -12.18
C ASN A 264 -0.07 -5.76 -12.45
N GLU A 265 1.25 -5.77 -12.37
CA GLU A 265 2.02 -7.01 -12.48
C GLU A 265 1.66 -7.99 -11.36
N LEU A 266 1.56 -7.51 -10.11
CA LEU A 266 1.15 -8.34 -8.98
C LEU A 266 -0.23 -8.95 -9.20
N GLN A 267 -1.20 -8.18 -9.72
CA GLN A 267 -2.54 -8.66 -10.07
C GLN A 267 -2.45 -9.80 -11.09
N ASN A 268 -1.69 -9.62 -12.16
CA ASN A 268 -1.52 -10.61 -13.22
C ASN A 268 -0.85 -11.89 -12.71
N VAL A 269 0.28 -11.77 -11.99
CA VAL A 269 0.98 -12.93 -11.43
C VAL A 269 0.07 -13.70 -10.48
N THR A 270 -0.73 -12.97 -9.72
CA THR A 270 -1.64 -13.57 -8.75
C THR A 270 -2.81 -14.29 -9.41
N LEU A 271 -3.46 -13.69 -10.42
CA LEU A 271 -4.52 -14.32 -11.21
C LEU A 271 -4.04 -15.61 -11.87
N ILE A 272 -2.86 -15.58 -12.49
CA ILE A 272 -2.26 -16.77 -13.11
C ILE A 272 -1.99 -17.84 -12.02
N SER A 273 -1.51 -17.44 -10.85
CA SER A 273 -1.26 -18.36 -9.75
C SER A 273 -2.55 -19.02 -9.23
N GLN A 274 -3.68 -18.31 -9.26
CA GLN A 274 -5.00 -18.89 -8.96
C GLN A 274 -5.44 -19.90 -10.01
N VAL A 275 -5.24 -19.62 -11.31
CA VAL A 275 -5.56 -20.56 -12.40
C VAL A 275 -4.81 -21.88 -12.22
N TYR A 276 -3.57 -21.81 -11.75
CA TYR A 276 -2.76 -22.99 -11.45
C TYR A 276 -3.01 -23.61 -10.07
N ASN A 277 -3.98 -23.11 -9.29
CA ASN A 277 -4.28 -23.54 -7.92
C ASN A 277 -3.05 -23.55 -7.00
N ILE A 278 -2.12 -22.61 -7.21
CA ILE A 278 -0.93 -22.44 -6.36
C ILE A 278 -1.33 -21.88 -4.99
N PHE A 279 -2.40 -21.10 -4.98
CA PHE A 279 -2.95 -20.42 -3.82
C PHE A 279 -4.41 -20.83 -3.67
N ASP A 280 -4.82 -21.24 -2.46
CA ASP A 280 -6.23 -21.51 -2.12
C ASP A 280 -7.04 -20.22 -1.86
N PHE A 281 -6.55 -19.09 -2.39
CA PHE A 281 -7.02 -17.74 -2.10
C PHE A 281 -8.00 -17.25 -3.17
N LYS A 282 -9.25 -17.71 -3.13
CA LYS A 282 -10.40 -17.13 -3.86
C LYS A 282 -10.89 -15.71 -3.43
N ALA A 283 -10.41 -15.08 -2.35
CA ALA A 283 -11.18 -14.01 -1.66
C ALA A 283 -10.50 -12.63 -1.58
N ASP A 284 -9.18 -12.51 -1.42
CA ASP A 284 -8.52 -11.18 -1.34
C ASP A 284 -8.16 -10.59 -2.72
N LEU A 285 -8.27 -11.40 -3.77
CA LEU A 285 -7.65 -11.11 -5.07
C LEU A 285 -8.66 -10.79 -6.17
N SER A 286 -9.92 -11.23 -6.04
CA SER A 286 -10.98 -10.84 -6.97
C SER A 286 -11.18 -9.33 -6.98
N GLU A 287 -11.04 -8.68 -5.83
CA GLU A 287 -11.20 -7.23 -5.69
C GLU A 287 -9.97 -6.43 -6.16
N LEU A 288 -8.81 -7.08 -6.29
CA LEU A 288 -7.66 -6.56 -7.01
C LEU A 288 -7.93 -6.60 -8.53
N CYS A 289 -8.56 -7.67 -9.01
CA CYS A 289 -8.92 -7.81 -10.43
C CYS A 289 -10.10 -6.91 -10.85
N ASP A 290 -11.00 -6.55 -9.93
CA ASP A 290 -12.19 -5.71 -10.22
C ASP A 290 -11.87 -4.19 -10.26
N GLN A 291 -10.61 -3.78 -10.06
CA GLN A 291 -10.19 -2.37 -9.97
C GLN A 291 -9.86 -1.69 -11.31
N PHE A 292 -10.06 -2.37 -12.45
CA PHE A 292 -9.91 -1.79 -13.80
C PHE A 292 -11.02 -2.27 -14.76
#